data_AF-A0A5J4PBB1-F1
#
_entry.id   AF-A0A5J4PBB1-F1
#
_cell.length_a   1.000
_cell.length_b   1.000
_cell.length_c   1.000
_cell.angle_alpha   90.00
_cell.angle_beta   90.00
_cell.angle_gamma   90.00
#
_symmetry.space_group_name_H-M   'P 1'
#
loop_
_entity.id
_entity.type
_entity.pdbx_description
1 polymer ?
#
loop_
_entity_poly.entity_id
_entity_poly.type
_entity_poly.pdbx_seq_one_letter_code
_entity_poly.pdbx_strand_id
1 'polypeptide(L)'
;GGFLFNEKAKATLDKFYARKDTLSLGICNGCQLMMELNLINPAHEKKGKMLYNDSHKLESSFLSVVIPTNHSVMFGSLSGSKLGIWVAHGEGKFSLPYDEKEYHVVAKYNYAAYPGNPNGSDYSIAALASTDGRHLAMMPHLERSLFPWQNACYPADRIHKNQITPWIEAFVNARKWILGN
;
A
#
# COMPACT_ATOMS: atom_id res chain seq x y z
N GLY A 1 -4.81 14.27 -14.23
CA GLY A 1 -5.52 15.15 -15.18
C GLY A 1 -6.94 15.46 -14.72
N GLY A 2 -7.90 14.54 -14.90
CA GLY A 2 -9.33 14.84 -14.69
C GLY A 2 -9.76 15.30 -13.29
N PHE A 3 -9.21 14.71 -12.22
CA PHE A 3 -9.65 15.04 -10.84
C PHE A 3 -9.20 16.41 -10.35
N LEU A 4 -7.98 16.86 -10.67
CA LEU A 4 -7.46 18.14 -10.18
C LEU A 4 -8.05 19.34 -10.91
N PHE A 5 -8.32 19.20 -12.21
CA PHE A 5 -8.75 20.30 -13.07
C PHE A 5 -10.27 20.36 -13.25
N ASN A 6 -11.02 19.38 -12.76
CA ASN A 6 -12.48 19.42 -12.72
C ASN A 6 -12.94 19.78 -11.31
N GLU A 7 -13.51 20.98 -11.14
CA GLU A 7 -13.93 21.50 -9.84
C GLU A 7 -14.93 20.60 -9.11
N LYS A 8 -15.87 19.99 -9.83
CA LYS A 8 -16.86 19.08 -9.23
C LYS A 8 -16.22 17.79 -8.72
N ALA A 9 -15.32 17.21 -9.52
CA ALA A 9 -14.59 16.01 -9.14
C ALA A 9 -13.66 16.27 -7.95
N LYS A 10 -12.91 17.39 -7.99
CA LYS A 10 -12.06 17.83 -6.88
C LYS A 10 -12.86 18.03 -5.60
N ALA A 11 -13.95 18.80 -5.66
CA ALA A 11 -14.78 19.06 -4.49
C ALA A 11 -15.41 17.78 -3.90
N THR A 12 -15.77 16.81 -4.74
CA THR A 12 -16.29 15.51 -4.28
C THR A 12 -15.21 14.72 -3.54
N LEU A 13 -13.99 14.69 -4.10
CA LEU A 13 -12.85 14.03 -3.49
C LEU A 13 -12.47 14.69 -2.15
N ASP A 14 -12.34 16.01 -2.13
CA ASP A 14 -12.01 16.78 -0.93
C ASP A 14 -13.03 16.50 0.20
N LYS A 15 -14.33 16.50 -0.13
CA LYS A 15 -15.40 16.14 0.82
C LYS A 15 -15.27 14.72 1.35
N PHE A 16 -14.89 13.76 0.50
CA PHE A 16 -14.71 12.36 0.92
C PHE A 16 -13.54 12.20 1.90
N TYR A 17 -12.40 12.84 1.64
CA TYR A 17 -11.21 12.74 2.49
C TYR A 17 -11.31 13.59 3.77
N ALA A 18 -12.10 14.68 3.76
CA ALA A 18 -12.37 15.49 4.95
C ALA A 18 -13.29 14.80 5.98
N ARG A 19 -14.12 13.86 5.53
CA ARG A 19 -14.96 13.04 6.41
C ARG A 19 -14.09 12.16 7.29
N LYS A 20 -14.49 11.98 8.57
CA LYS A 20 -13.78 11.14 9.55
C LYS A 20 -14.23 9.67 9.51
N ASP A 21 -15.35 9.39 8.87
CA ASP A 21 -16.03 8.10 8.75
C ASP A 21 -15.79 7.43 7.37
N THR A 22 -14.72 7.82 6.68
CA THR A 22 -14.34 7.26 5.37
C THR A 22 -13.01 6.52 5.45
N LEU A 23 -12.88 5.48 4.62
CA LEU A 23 -11.64 4.75 4.36
C LEU A 23 -11.39 4.72 2.84
N SER A 24 -10.13 4.65 2.44
CA SER A 24 -9.77 4.42 1.03
C SER A 24 -8.57 3.49 0.91
N LEU A 25 -8.58 2.69 -0.15
CA LEU A 25 -7.51 1.76 -0.50
C LEU A 25 -7.13 1.97 -1.97
N GLY A 26 -5.89 2.41 -2.21
CA GLY A 26 -5.30 2.51 -3.54
C GLY A 26 -4.24 1.45 -3.74
N ILE A 27 -4.48 0.51 -4.66
CA ILE A 27 -3.53 -0.56 -4.99
C ILE A 27 -2.91 -0.32 -6.37
N CYS A 28 -1.59 -0.43 -6.48
CA CYS A 28 -0.81 -0.26 -7.71
C CYS A 28 -1.15 1.06 -8.41
N ASN A 29 -1.93 1.06 -9.50
CA ASN A 29 -2.37 2.29 -10.15
C ASN A 29 -3.20 3.21 -9.23
N GLY A 30 -4.01 2.63 -8.33
CA GLY A 30 -4.71 3.41 -7.32
C GLY A 30 -3.76 4.11 -6.34
N CYS A 31 -2.64 3.47 -5.99
CA CYS A 31 -1.58 4.08 -5.18
C CYS A 31 -0.95 5.27 -5.92
N GLN A 32 -0.63 5.10 -7.20
CA GLN A 32 -0.10 6.18 -8.05
C GLN A 32 -1.04 7.38 -8.08
N LEU A 33 -2.34 7.14 -8.27
CA LEU A 33 -3.35 8.19 -8.25
C LEU A 33 -3.40 8.91 -6.90
N MET A 34 -3.40 8.18 -5.78
CA MET A 34 -3.44 8.77 -4.44
C MET A 34 -2.20 9.63 -4.13
N MET A 35 -1.02 9.17 -4.57
CA MET A 35 0.24 9.92 -4.43
C MET A 35 0.23 11.19 -5.28
N GLU A 36 -0.18 11.11 -6.54
CA GLU A 36 -0.28 12.26 -7.45
C GLU A 36 -1.26 13.33 -6.94
N LEU A 37 -2.36 12.89 -6.33
CA LEU A 37 -3.37 13.77 -5.73
C LEU A 37 -2.99 14.25 -4.32
N ASN A 38 -1.84 13.85 -3.79
CA ASN A 38 -1.35 14.16 -2.43
C ASN A 38 -2.35 13.79 -1.32
N LEU A 39 -3.04 12.66 -1.46
CA LEU A 39 -4.09 12.23 -0.53
C LEU A 39 -3.56 11.52 0.72
N ILE A 40 -2.29 11.11 0.70
CA ILE A 40 -1.64 10.39 1.81
C ILE A 40 -0.99 11.38 2.78
N ASN A 41 -0.21 12.35 2.28
CA ASN A 41 0.52 13.31 3.11
C ASN A 41 0.14 14.77 2.74
N PRO A 42 -1.13 15.18 2.92
CA PRO A 42 -1.60 16.48 2.46
C PRO A 42 -0.88 17.68 3.11
N ALA A 43 -0.29 17.48 4.30
CA ALA A 43 0.45 18.51 5.03
C ALA A 43 1.90 18.73 4.54
N HIS A 44 2.44 17.82 3.71
CA HIS A 44 3.80 17.94 3.21
C HIS A 44 3.89 19.01 2.11
N GLU A 45 4.82 19.96 2.25
CA GLU A 45 5.06 20.99 1.24
C GLU A 45 5.60 20.39 -0.06
N LYS A 46 6.56 19.46 0.04
CA LYS A 46 7.10 18.71 -1.11
C LYS A 46 6.36 17.38 -1.25
N LYS A 47 5.78 17.16 -2.42
CA LYS A 47 5.01 15.94 -2.70
C LYS A 47 5.93 14.77 -3.04
N GLY A 48 5.68 13.62 -2.42
CA GLY A 48 6.23 12.35 -2.89
C GLY A 48 5.65 11.98 -4.26
N LYS A 49 6.39 11.20 -5.04
CA LYS A 49 6.00 10.79 -6.39
C LYS A 49 6.18 9.29 -6.57
N MET A 50 5.40 8.73 -7.50
CA MET A 50 5.66 7.40 -8.05
C MET A 50 6.47 7.57 -9.32
N LEU A 51 7.66 6.97 -9.38
CA LEU A 51 8.56 7.04 -10.52
C LEU A 51 8.72 5.65 -11.17
N TYR A 52 9.33 5.63 -12.35
CA TYR A 52 9.83 4.40 -12.97
C TYR A 52 10.69 3.61 -11.99
N ASN A 53 10.56 2.28 -12.04
CA ASN A 53 11.45 1.39 -11.32
C ASN A 53 12.90 1.64 -11.75
N ASP A 54 13.86 1.48 -10.83
CA ASP A 54 15.30 1.61 -11.17
C ASP A 54 15.77 0.59 -12.21
N SER A 55 15.06 -0.53 -12.37
CA SER A 55 15.32 -1.51 -13.43
C SER A 55 14.94 -1.03 -14.84
N HIS A 56 14.18 0.07 -14.94
CA HIS A 56 13.53 0.55 -16.16
C HIS A 56 12.66 -0.50 -16.87
N LYS A 57 12.17 -1.50 -16.12
CA LYS A 57 11.33 -2.59 -16.61
C LYS A 57 10.08 -2.73 -15.76
N LEU A 58 9.07 -3.37 -16.35
CA LEU A 58 7.94 -3.89 -15.58
C LEU A 58 8.42 -5.08 -14.76
N GLU A 59 8.16 -5.02 -13.45
CA GLU A 59 8.47 -6.09 -12.51
C GLU A 59 7.18 -6.83 -12.16
N SER A 60 7.15 -8.13 -12.48
CA SER A 60 6.05 -9.04 -12.16
C SER A 60 6.59 -10.23 -11.40
N SER A 61 6.57 -10.15 -10.07
CA SER A 61 7.25 -11.08 -9.18
C SER A 61 6.43 -11.38 -7.93
N PHE A 62 6.69 -12.55 -7.34
CA PHE A 62 6.21 -12.87 -5.99
C PHE A 62 7.37 -12.71 -5.01
N LEU A 63 7.23 -11.78 -4.08
CA LEU A 63 8.30 -11.41 -3.14
C LEU A 63 7.75 -11.28 -1.71
N SER A 64 8.61 -10.94 -0.76
CA SER A 64 8.22 -10.79 0.65
C SER A 64 8.25 -9.33 1.09
N VAL A 65 7.25 -8.96 1.89
CA VAL A 65 7.19 -7.68 2.60
C VAL A 65 7.16 -7.90 4.10
N VAL A 66 7.65 -6.91 4.84
CA VAL A 66 7.51 -6.80 6.29
C VAL A 66 6.47 -5.72 6.58
N ILE A 67 5.56 -6.02 7.51
CA ILE A 67 4.62 -5.05 8.04
C ILE A 67 5.21 -4.52 9.37
N PRO A 68 5.80 -3.31 9.41
CA PRO A 68 6.27 -2.74 10.66
C PRO A 68 5.10 -2.46 11.61
N THR A 69 5.40 -2.22 12.89
CA THR A 69 4.40 -1.69 13.82
C THR A 69 3.83 -0.39 13.26
N ASN A 70 2.52 -0.37 13.03
CA ASN A 70 1.81 0.76 12.47
C ASN A 70 0.41 0.86 13.09
N HIS A 71 -0.21 2.04 13.00
CA HIS A 71 -1.55 2.31 13.52
C HIS A 71 -2.58 2.51 12.39
N SER A 72 -2.29 2.01 11.18
CA SER A 72 -3.26 2.08 10.08
C SER A 72 -4.46 1.17 10.36
N VAL A 73 -5.63 1.61 9.93
CA VAL A 73 -6.89 0.88 10.15
C VAL A 73 -6.79 -0.53 9.55
N MET A 74 -6.30 -0.63 8.32
CA MET A 74 -6.28 -1.91 7.61
C MET A 74 -5.15 -2.83 8.10
N PHE A 75 -3.96 -2.32 8.44
CA PHE A 75 -2.78 -3.16 8.64
C PHE A 75 -2.28 -3.21 10.09
N GLY A 76 -2.92 -2.51 11.03
CA GLY A 76 -2.51 -2.53 12.44
C GLY A 76 -2.40 -3.94 13.02
N SER A 77 -3.38 -4.82 12.76
CA SER A 77 -3.38 -6.22 13.24
C SER A 77 -2.34 -7.12 12.56
N LEU A 78 -1.73 -6.66 11.45
CA LEU A 78 -0.70 -7.38 10.71
C LEU A 78 0.72 -6.97 11.14
N SER A 79 0.86 -6.01 12.06
CA SER A 79 2.16 -5.56 12.58
C SER A 79 3.06 -6.72 12.99
N GLY A 80 4.33 -6.68 12.58
CA GLY A 80 5.33 -7.71 12.84
C GLY A 80 5.31 -8.87 11.83
N SER A 81 4.31 -8.95 10.95
CA SER A 81 4.22 -10.04 9.97
C SER A 81 5.25 -9.89 8.85
N LYS A 82 5.72 -11.04 8.35
CA LYS A 82 6.46 -11.17 7.09
C LYS A 82 5.66 -12.05 6.15
N LEU A 83 5.22 -11.49 5.03
CA LEU A 83 4.24 -12.12 4.15
C LEU A 83 4.68 -12.08 2.70
N GLY A 84 4.42 -13.16 1.96
CA GLY A 84 4.58 -13.20 0.52
C GLY A 84 3.45 -12.45 -0.19
N ILE A 85 3.77 -11.68 -1.24
CA ILE A 85 2.80 -10.88 -1.98
C ILE A 85 3.24 -10.68 -3.43
N TRP A 86 2.27 -10.53 -4.32
CA TRP A 86 2.49 -10.20 -5.72
C TRP A 86 2.82 -8.72 -5.93
N VAL A 87 3.79 -8.45 -6.80
CA VAL A 87 4.05 -7.12 -7.39
C VAL A 87 3.89 -7.20 -8.90
N ALA A 88 3.35 -6.14 -9.51
CA ALA A 88 3.14 -6.04 -10.95
C ALA A 88 3.11 -4.55 -11.38
N HIS A 89 4.28 -3.92 -11.52
CA HIS A 89 4.38 -2.49 -11.87
C HIS A 89 5.67 -2.14 -12.62
N GLY A 90 5.60 -1.15 -13.51
CA GLY A 90 6.78 -0.48 -14.12
C GLY A 90 7.13 0.87 -13.48
N GLU A 91 6.18 1.45 -12.74
CA GLU A 91 6.27 2.78 -12.12
C GLU A 91 5.88 2.70 -10.64
N GLY A 92 6.57 1.84 -9.89
CA GLY A 92 6.25 1.56 -8.49
C GLY A 92 7.21 2.18 -7.49
N LYS A 93 8.19 2.99 -7.94
CA LYS A 93 9.19 3.56 -7.06
C LYS A 93 8.61 4.72 -6.25
N PHE A 94 8.49 4.56 -4.93
CA PHE A 94 8.25 5.68 -4.03
C PHE A 94 9.50 6.56 -4.00
N SER A 95 9.38 7.78 -4.52
CA SER A 95 10.39 8.83 -4.43
C SER A 95 9.89 9.91 -3.48
N LEU A 96 10.54 10.01 -2.31
CA LEU A 96 10.06 10.70 -1.13
C LEU A 96 11.05 11.80 -0.71
N PRO A 97 10.61 13.07 -0.62
CA PRO A 97 11.51 14.20 -0.37
C PRO A 97 11.91 14.42 1.10
N TYR A 98 11.51 13.53 2.01
CA TYR A 98 11.70 13.67 3.46
C TYR A 98 12.24 12.36 4.07
N ASP A 99 12.68 12.43 5.33
CA ASP A 99 13.12 11.26 6.10
C ASP A 99 11.98 10.25 6.32
N GLU A 100 12.31 8.97 6.48
CA GLU A 100 11.33 7.89 6.70
C GLU A 100 10.34 8.18 7.84
N LYS A 101 10.82 8.81 8.92
CA LYS A 101 10.03 9.15 10.11
C LYS A 101 8.86 10.10 9.85
N GLU A 102 8.90 10.85 8.74
CA GLU A 102 7.83 11.77 8.34
C GLU A 102 6.67 11.04 7.66
N TYR A 103 6.79 9.72 7.46
CA TYR A 103 5.78 8.91 6.78
C TYR A 103 5.21 7.82 7.70
N HIS A 104 3.90 7.60 7.60
CA HIS A 104 3.26 6.44 8.22
C HIS A 104 3.47 5.21 7.33
N VAL A 105 4.61 4.54 7.53
CA VAL A 105 5.01 3.36 6.77
C VAL A 105 4.19 2.13 7.19
N VAL A 106 3.54 1.49 6.23
CA VAL A 106 2.64 0.33 6.48
C VAL A 106 3.20 -0.97 5.96
N ALA A 107 4.01 -0.94 4.89
CA ALA A 107 4.70 -2.12 4.39
C ALA A 107 6.05 -1.72 3.79
N LYS A 108 7.04 -2.59 3.97
CA LYS A 108 8.37 -2.46 3.35
C LYS A 108 8.73 -3.75 2.63
N TYR A 109 9.39 -3.66 1.49
CA TYR A 109 10.07 -4.81 0.90
C TYR A 109 11.07 -5.38 1.91
N ASN A 110 11.06 -6.70 2.11
CA ASN A 110 11.85 -7.32 3.18
C ASN A 110 13.37 -7.23 2.94
N TYR A 111 13.79 -7.09 1.68
CA TYR A 111 15.18 -6.89 1.30
C TYR A 111 15.31 -5.59 0.51
N ALA A 112 16.35 -4.80 0.79
CA ALA A 112 16.54 -3.48 0.16
C ALA A 112 17.14 -3.54 -1.26
N ALA A 113 17.82 -4.63 -1.60
CA ALA A 113 18.46 -4.81 -2.89
C ALA A 113 17.53 -5.49 -3.91
N TYR A 114 17.72 -5.18 -5.18
CA TYR A 114 17.08 -5.90 -6.29
C TYR A 114 17.50 -7.39 -6.28
N PRO A 115 16.59 -8.35 -6.53
CA PRO A 115 15.17 -8.18 -6.88
C PRO A 115 14.21 -8.15 -5.67
N GLY A 116 14.72 -8.20 -4.44
CA GLY A 116 13.90 -8.20 -3.23
C GLY A 116 13.16 -6.87 -2.99
N ASN A 117 13.80 -5.75 -3.33
CA ASN A 117 13.15 -4.48 -3.62
C ASN A 117 13.11 -4.33 -5.16
N PRO A 118 11.95 -4.50 -5.80
CA PRO A 118 11.87 -4.59 -7.26
C PRO A 118 12.00 -3.23 -7.95
N ASN A 119 11.74 -2.12 -7.25
CA ASN A 119 11.61 -0.80 -7.86
C ASN A 119 12.62 0.23 -7.35
N GLY A 120 13.36 -0.06 -6.27
CA GLY A 120 14.30 0.88 -5.69
C GLY A 120 13.63 2.02 -4.92
N SER A 121 12.45 1.77 -4.35
CA SER A 121 11.74 2.74 -3.50
C SER A 121 12.59 3.20 -2.32
N ASP A 122 12.47 4.49 -1.99
CA ASP A 122 13.10 5.08 -0.81
C ASP A 122 12.69 4.30 0.45
N TYR A 123 13.69 4.02 1.28
CA TYR A 123 13.56 3.21 2.50
C TYR A 123 12.99 1.80 2.28
N SER A 124 12.95 1.30 1.03
CA SER A 124 12.27 0.05 0.67
C SER A 124 10.76 0.06 0.94
N ILE A 125 10.12 1.23 0.95
CA ILE A 125 8.69 1.37 1.19
C ILE A 125 7.89 0.70 0.07
N ALA A 126 6.86 -0.04 0.46
CA ALA A 126 5.91 -0.71 -0.43
C ALA A 126 4.47 -0.21 -0.20
N ALA A 127 4.17 0.36 0.98
CA ALA A 127 2.88 0.98 1.27
C ALA A 127 3.00 2.09 2.33
N LEU A 128 2.19 3.13 2.17
CA LEU A 128 2.03 4.26 3.09
C LEU A 128 0.56 4.43 3.45
N ALA A 129 0.30 4.87 4.68
CA ALA A 129 -1.02 5.36 5.08
C ALA A 129 -1.01 6.86 5.35
N SER A 130 -2.19 7.48 5.36
CA SER A 130 -2.37 8.82 5.90
C SER A 130 -1.98 8.88 7.39
N THR A 131 -1.71 10.09 7.88
CA THR A 131 -1.34 10.32 9.29
C THR A 131 -2.35 9.72 10.28
N ASP A 132 -3.64 9.81 9.95
CA ASP A 132 -4.74 9.24 10.73
C ASP A 132 -4.99 7.74 10.48
N GLY A 133 -4.23 7.12 9.57
CA GLY A 133 -4.26 5.68 9.31
C GLY A 133 -5.43 5.18 8.44
N ARG A 134 -6.30 6.06 7.94
CA ARG A 134 -7.55 5.70 7.24
C ARG A 134 -7.41 5.49 5.73
N HIS A 135 -6.43 6.14 5.12
CA HIS A 135 -6.23 6.12 3.67
C HIS A 135 -4.94 5.39 3.35
N LEU A 136 -5.02 4.25 2.68
CA LEU A 136 -3.88 3.37 2.40
C LEU A 136 -3.53 3.39 0.91
N ALA A 137 -2.26 3.65 0.60
CA ALA A 137 -1.68 3.53 -0.74
C ALA A 137 -0.60 2.44 -0.75
N MET A 138 -0.76 1.43 -1.60
CA MET A 138 0.11 0.25 -1.64
C MET A 138 0.46 -0.13 -3.08
N MET A 139 1.72 -0.44 -3.36
CA MET A 139 2.15 -0.95 -4.67
C MET A 139 1.94 -2.46 -4.86
N PRO A 140 2.26 -3.33 -3.88
CA PRO A 140 1.91 -4.75 -3.95
C PRO A 140 0.40 -5.03 -4.02
N HIS A 141 0.04 -6.17 -4.58
CA HIS A 141 -1.35 -6.59 -4.79
C HIS A 141 -1.81 -7.59 -3.71
N LEU A 142 -2.28 -7.07 -2.56
CA LEU A 142 -2.82 -7.93 -1.50
C LEU A 142 -4.09 -8.68 -1.92
N GLU A 143 -4.88 -8.09 -2.80
CA GLU A 143 -6.13 -8.65 -3.35
C GLU A 143 -5.87 -9.83 -4.28
N ARG A 144 -4.64 -9.93 -4.83
CA ARG A 144 -4.18 -11.09 -5.61
C ARG A 144 -3.55 -12.19 -4.76
N SER A 145 -3.54 -12.02 -3.44
CA SER A 145 -2.83 -12.91 -2.51
C SER A 145 -3.76 -13.43 -1.41
N LEU A 146 -5.08 -13.31 -1.55
CA LEU A 146 -6.09 -13.62 -0.54
C LEU A 146 -6.25 -15.12 -0.24
N PHE A 147 -6.03 -15.98 -1.23
CA PHE A 147 -6.16 -17.42 -1.08
C PHE A 147 -4.81 -18.12 -1.24
N PRO A 148 -4.53 -19.22 -0.50
CA PRO A 148 -3.25 -19.91 -0.59
C PRO A 148 -2.87 -20.32 -2.01
N TRP A 149 -3.83 -20.80 -2.81
CA TRP A 149 -3.61 -21.22 -4.20
C TRP A 149 -3.26 -20.06 -5.16
N GLN A 150 -3.48 -18.80 -4.77
CA GLN A 150 -3.06 -17.64 -5.55
C GLN A 150 -1.57 -17.30 -5.35
N ASN A 151 -0.93 -17.82 -4.31
CA ASN A 151 0.43 -17.44 -3.94
C ASN A 151 1.44 -18.36 -4.64
N ALA A 152 2.46 -17.78 -5.29
CA ALA A 152 3.50 -18.58 -5.95
C ALA A 152 4.33 -19.43 -4.98
N CYS A 153 4.49 -18.94 -3.75
CA CYS A 153 5.11 -19.67 -2.66
C CYS A 153 4.26 -19.50 -1.39
N TYR A 154 3.91 -20.63 -0.77
CA TYR A 154 3.14 -20.67 0.47
C TYR A 154 3.62 -21.87 1.31
N PRO A 155 3.59 -21.82 2.64
CA PRO A 155 4.04 -22.94 3.46
C PRO A 155 3.30 -24.24 3.12
N ALA A 156 4.06 -25.29 2.79
CA ALA A 156 3.51 -26.56 2.29
C ALA A 156 2.60 -27.25 3.31
N ASP A 157 2.91 -27.11 4.61
CA ASP A 157 2.10 -27.62 5.70
C ASP A 157 0.76 -26.88 5.90
N ARG A 158 0.59 -25.73 5.23
CA ARG A 158 -0.56 -24.82 5.34
C ARG A 158 -1.38 -24.69 4.07
N ILE A 159 -0.81 -24.93 2.89
CA ILE A 159 -1.47 -24.66 1.60
C ILE A 159 -2.83 -25.37 1.43
N HIS A 160 -3.00 -26.55 2.03
CA HIS A 160 -4.25 -27.32 2.02
C HIS A 160 -5.08 -27.18 3.31
N LYS A 161 -4.55 -26.49 4.34
CA LYS A 161 -5.23 -26.29 5.63
C LYS A 161 -5.84 -24.90 5.76
N ASN A 162 -5.13 -23.90 5.27
CA ASN A 162 -5.60 -22.53 5.25
C ASN A 162 -6.66 -22.37 4.16
N GLN A 163 -7.79 -21.78 4.51
CA GLN A 163 -8.79 -21.37 3.51
C GLN A 163 -8.44 -20.02 2.89
N ILE A 164 -7.81 -19.14 3.67
CA ILE A 164 -7.45 -17.76 3.32
C ILE A 164 -6.05 -17.45 3.87
N THR A 165 -5.38 -16.48 3.26
CA THR A 165 -4.09 -15.95 3.74
C THR A 165 -4.30 -14.82 4.75
N PRO A 166 -3.25 -14.43 5.51
CA PRO A 166 -3.33 -13.28 6.40
C PRO A 166 -3.71 -11.95 5.70
N TRP A 167 -3.54 -11.82 4.38
CA TRP A 167 -3.91 -10.61 3.64
C TRP A 167 -5.40 -10.25 3.75
N ILE A 168 -6.26 -11.23 4.05
CA ILE A 168 -7.68 -10.98 4.29
C ILE A 168 -7.94 -10.07 5.50
N GLU A 169 -7.05 -10.05 6.49
CA GLU A 169 -7.20 -9.25 7.71
C GLU A 169 -7.31 -7.76 7.39
N ALA A 170 -6.68 -7.29 6.31
CA ALA A 170 -6.82 -5.91 5.87
C ALA A 170 -8.28 -5.52 5.61
N PHE A 171 -9.03 -6.40 4.94
CA PHE A 171 -10.44 -6.19 4.60
C PHE A 171 -11.35 -6.44 5.81
N VAL A 172 -11.01 -7.42 6.66
CA VAL A 172 -11.72 -7.66 7.93
C VAL A 172 -11.60 -6.45 8.85
N ASN A 173 -10.41 -5.87 8.97
CA ASN A 173 -10.16 -4.67 9.77
C ASN A 173 -10.91 -3.45 9.23
N ALA A 174 -10.89 -3.24 7.91
CA ALA A 174 -11.70 -2.20 7.27
C ALA A 174 -13.19 -2.35 7.62
N ARG A 175 -13.74 -3.57 7.48
CA ARG A 175 -15.14 -3.86 7.85
C ARG A 175 -15.42 -3.59 9.33
N LYS A 176 -14.55 -4.07 10.23
CA LYS A 176 -14.70 -3.86 11.68
C LYS A 176 -14.70 -2.37 12.03
N TRP A 177 -13.82 -1.59 11.40
CA TRP A 177 -13.77 -0.15 11.58
C TRP A 177 -15.06 0.53 11.08
N ILE A 178 -15.59 0.15 9.93
CA ILE A 178 -16.86 0.70 9.40
C ILE A 178 -18.04 0.37 10.32
N LEU A 179 -18.07 -0.82 10.92
CA LEU A 179 -19.15 -1.21 11.85
C LEU A 179 -19.03 -0.60 13.25
N GLY A 180 -17.82 -0.17 13.63
CA GLY A 180 -17.55 0.44 14.93
C GLY A 180 -17.62 1.96 14.95
N ASN A 181 -17.78 2.61 13.78
CA ASN A 181 -18.03 4.04 13.63
C ASN A 181 -19.46 4.27 13.13
#